data_AF-A0A9N9PFZ4-F1
#
_entry.id   AF-A0A9N9PFZ4-F1
#
_cell.length_a   1.000
_cell.length_b   1.000
_cell.length_c   1.000
_cell.angle_alpha   90.00
_cell.angle_beta   90.00
_cell.angle_gamma   90.00
#
_symmetry.space_group_name_H-M   'P 1'
#
loop_
_entity.id
_entity.type
_entity.pdbx_description
1 polymer ?
#
loop_
_entity_poly.entity_id
_entity_poly.type
_entity_poly.pdbx_seq_one_letter_code
_entity_poly.pdbx_strand_id
1 'polypeptide(L)'
;MPRMPKNKNEPKILNFVWVNNKVELTIYQCIRIIVLYGLGFSMCAIARDMEIAHLTVIRLIKKANETGKIEDLKRSGRPKALTQEEEERIVELINSGECEIATEVHSKFSYETNYEISVETRKHPVINETAKKVRYEFAKKYESWTVDDWKKVIFSDKSRF
;
A
#
# COMPACT_ATOMS: atom_id res chain seq x y z
N MET A 1 6.93 42.88 9.94
CA MET A 1 6.46 41.54 9.49
C MET A 1 5.12 41.69 8.78
N PRO A 2 4.92 41.07 7.61
CA PRO A 2 3.64 41.09 6.91
C PRO A 2 2.54 40.49 7.80
N ARG A 3 1.40 41.17 7.92
CA ARG A 3 0.21 40.60 8.57
C ARG A 3 -0.58 39.81 7.54
N MET A 4 -1.01 38.61 7.90
CA MET A 4 -1.90 37.83 7.03
C MET A 4 -3.21 38.59 6.81
N PRO A 5 -3.78 38.53 5.59
CA PRO A 5 -5.08 39.12 5.32
C PRO A 5 -6.12 38.45 6.21
N LYS A 6 -6.77 39.24 7.08
CA LYS A 6 -7.79 38.73 7.99
C LYS A 6 -9.06 38.36 7.21
N ASN A 7 -9.51 37.12 7.33
CA ASN A 7 -10.84 36.76 6.86
C ASN A 7 -11.88 37.33 7.85
N LYS A 8 -12.73 38.25 7.39
CA LYS A 8 -13.69 38.97 8.24
C LYS A 8 -14.84 38.09 8.77
N ASN A 9 -14.87 36.81 8.39
CA ASN A 9 -15.89 35.84 8.75
C ASN A 9 -15.42 34.76 9.76
N GLU A 10 -14.29 34.96 10.46
CA GLU A 10 -13.78 33.98 11.44
C GLU A 10 -14.65 33.91 12.72
N PRO A 11 -15.28 32.77 13.05
CA PRO A 11 -15.97 32.61 14.32
C PRO A 11 -14.97 32.60 15.49
N LYS A 12 -15.39 33.23 16.61
CA LYS A 12 -14.62 33.30 17.86
C LYS A 12 -14.47 31.89 18.46
N ILE A 13 -13.23 31.41 18.49
CA ILE A 13 -12.66 30.33 19.32
C ILE A 13 -13.70 29.27 19.75
N LEU A 14 -14.02 28.34 18.86
CA LEU A 14 -14.47 27.01 19.28
C LEU A 14 -13.23 26.22 19.70
N ASN A 15 -13.33 25.55 20.84
CA ASN A 15 -12.33 24.62 21.34
C ASN A 15 -11.91 23.65 20.23
N PHE A 16 -10.75 23.90 19.62
CA PHE A 16 -10.16 23.01 18.63
C PHE A 16 -9.64 21.77 19.37
N VAL A 17 -10.53 20.79 19.52
CA VAL A 17 -10.14 19.42 19.84
C VAL A 17 -9.29 18.96 18.65
N TRP A 18 -7.98 18.86 18.86
CA TRP A 18 -7.09 18.22 17.91
C TRP A 18 -7.46 16.75 17.83
N VAL A 19 -8.39 16.42 16.94
CA VAL A 19 -8.60 15.04 16.52
C VAL A 19 -7.30 14.62 15.86
N ASN A 20 -6.55 13.74 16.52
CA ASN A 20 -5.36 13.08 16.00
C ASN A 20 -5.74 12.13 14.85
N ASN A 21 -6.32 12.67 13.78
CA ASN A 21 -6.35 11.99 12.51
C ASN A 21 -4.94 12.14 11.95
N LYS A 22 -4.23 11.02 11.80
CA LYS A 22 -2.98 10.94 11.02
C LYS A 22 -3.29 11.22 9.55
N VAL A 23 -3.61 12.47 9.21
CA VAL A 23 -3.78 12.92 7.84
C VAL A 23 -2.42 13.41 7.38
N GLU A 24 -1.83 12.68 6.43
CA GLU A 24 -0.61 13.13 5.77
C GLU A 24 -0.91 14.44 5.03
N LEU A 25 0.00 15.43 5.10
CA LEU A 25 -0.23 16.69 4.40
C LEU A 25 -0.22 16.44 2.90
N THR A 26 -1.19 17.03 2.22
CA THR A 26 -1.19 17.04 0.76
C THR A 26 -0.01 17.85 0.23
N ILE A 27 0.46 17.51 -0.97
CA ILE A 27 1.55 18.25 -1.63
C ILE A 27 1.24 19.74 -1.76
N TYR A 28 -0.03 20.09 -2.03
CA TYR A 28 -0.51 21.47 -2.11
C TYR A 28 -0.39 22.23 -0.79
N GLN A 29 -0.77 21.59 0.32
CA GLN A 29 -0.61 22.18 1.66
C GLN A 29 0.87 22.41 1.97
N CYS A 30 1.72 21.44 1.65
CA CYS A 30 3.15 21.59 1.90
C CYS A 30 3.78 22.72 1.07
N ILE A 31 3.46 22.80 -0.22
CA ILE A 31 3.93 23.89 -1.09
C ILE A 31 3.46 25.25 -0.55
N ARG A 32 2.18 25.37 -0.16
CA ARG A 32 1.63 26.61 0.40
C ARG A 32 2.37 27.05 1.65
N ILE A 33 2.71 26.13 2.56
CA ILE A 33 3.50 26.43 3.77
C ILE A 33 4.86 27.01 3.39
N ILE A 34 5.57 26.38 2.45
CA ILE A 34 6.91 26.82 2.02
C ILE A 34 6.86 28.18 1.33
N VAL A 35 5.87 28.42 0.46
CA VAL A 35 5.68 29.72 -0.20
C VAL A 35 5.40 30.82 0.82
N LEU A 36 4.47 30.61 1.77
CA LEU A 36 4.17 31.60 2.80
C LEU A 36 5.37 31.87 3.71
N TYR A 37 6.16 30.85 4.03
CA TYR A 37 7.40 31.02 4.77
C TYR A 37 8.43 31.85 3.99
N GLY A 38 8.60 31.58 2.69
CA GLY A 38 9.47 32.36 1.80
C GLY A 38 9.04 33.82 1.63
N LEU A 39 7.74 34.11 1.76
CA LEU A 39 7.19 35.48 1.79
C LEU A 39 7.40 36.19 3.15
N GLY A 40 8.02 35.53 4.12
CA GLY A 40 8.37 36.11 5.42
C GLY A 40 7.24 36.08 6.47
N PHE A 41 6.20 35.26 6.26
CA PHE A 41 5.19 35.03 7.29
C PHE A 41 5.74 34.14 8.42
N SER A 42 5.31 34.39 9.66
CA SER A 42 5.74 33.57 10.79
C SER A 42 5.07 32.19 10.77
N MET A 43 5.80 31.17 11.24
CA MET A 43 5.30 29.79 11.32
C MET A 43 4.01 29.69 12.14
N CYS A 44 3.90 30.46 13.23
CA CYS A 44 2.69 30.58 14.03
C CYS A 44 1.49 31.16 13.26
N ALA A 45 1.72 32.08 12.32
CA ALA A 45 0.65 32.65 11.50
C ALA A 45 0.20 31.63 10.44
N ILE A 46 1.14 30.95 9.79
CA ILE A 46 0.86 29.90 8.80
C ILE A 46 0.07 28.74 9.42
N ALA A 47 0.48 28.29 10.60
CA ALA A 47 -0.21 27.23 11.33
C ALA A 47 -1.68 27.58 11.64
N ARG A 48 -1.94 28.84 12.00
CA ARG A 48 -3.30 29.34 12.28
C ARG A 48 -4.13 29.49 11.01
N ASP A 49 -3.57 30.05 9.94
CA ASP A 49 -4.27 30.24 8.65
C ASP A 49 -4.66 28.91 8.00
N MET A 50 -3.78 27.91 8.12
CA MET A 50 -3.98 26.61 7.47
C MET A 50 -4.60 25.56 8.39
N GLU A 51 -4.90 25.90 9.65
CA GLU A 51 -5.42 24.97 10.67
C GLU A 51 -4.53 23.71 10.85
N ILE A 52 -3.22 23.87 10.74
CA ILE A 52 -2.23 22.78 10.87
C ILE A 52 -1.43 22.95 12.16
N ALA A 53 -1.06 21.83 12.79
CA ALA A 53 -0.30 21.87 14.02
C ALA A 53 1.02 22.64 13.83
N HIS A 54 1.32 23.55 14.75
CA HIS A 54 2.52 24.38 14.66
C HIS A 54 3.81 23.56 14.53
N LEU A 55 3.89 22.41 15.23
CA LEU A 55 5.01 21.47 15.13
C LEU A 55 5.16 20.86 13.73
N THR A 56 4.05 20.61 13.04
CA THR A 56 4.07 20.10 11.66
C THR A 56 4.66 21.14 10.71
N VAL A 57 4.27 22.41 10.86
CA VAL A 57 4.84 23.53 10.08
C VAL A 57 6.34 23.66 10.33
N ILE A 58 6.79 23.60 11.59
CA ILE A 58 8.20 23.63 11.95
C ILE A 58 8.96 22.46 11.30
N ARG A 59 8.46 21.23 11.46
CA ARG A 59 9.11 20.01 10.92
C ARG A 59 9.20 20.05 9.41
N LEU A 60 8.16 20.52 8.73
CA LEU A 60 8.14 20.64 7.28
C LEU A 60 9.16 21.66 6.78
N ILE A 61 9.18 22.87 7.35
CA ILE A 61 10.13 23.92 6.98
C ILE A 61 11.57 23.46 7.23
N LYS A 62 11.81 22.82 8.39
CA LYS A 62 13.13 22.25 8.71
C LYS A 62 13.55 21.19 7.68
N LYS A 63 12.67 20.21 7.39
CA LYS A 63 12.90 19.18 6.36
C LYS A 63 13.21 19.79 5.00
N ALA A 64 12.43 20.79 4.58
CA ALA A 64 12.61 21.45 3.29
C ALA A 64 13.93 22.23 3.21
N ASN A 65 14.33 22.93 4.28
CA ASN A 65 15.60 23.65 4.34
C ASN A 65 16.82 22.70 4.36
N GLU A 66 16.71 21.55 5.02
CA GLU A 66 17.81 20.58 5.13
C GLU A 66 17.97 19.70 3.87
N THR A 67 16.86 19.29 3.26
CA THR A 67 16.88 18.28 2.18
C THR A 67 16.47 18.82 0.80
N GLY A 68 15.88 20.01 0.73
CA GLY A 68 15.28 20.57 -0.48
C GLY A 68 14.01 19.84 -0.94
N LYS A 69 13.54 18.83 -0.20
CA LYS A 69 12.41 17.98 -0.58
C LYS A 69 11.22 18.20 0.34
N ILE A 70 10.05 18.24 -0.27
CA ILE A 70 8.77 18.40 0.43
C ILE A 70 8.09 17.02 0.60
N GLU A 71 8.18 16.19 -0.44
CA GLU A 71 7.57 14.87 -0.49
C GLU A 71 8.14 13.92 0.56
N ASP A 72 7.29 13.04 1.08
CA ASP A 72 7.71 11.98 1.98
C ASP A 72 8.42 10.87 1.21
N LEU A 73 9.53 10.38 1.78
CA LEU A 73 10.19 9.22 1.23
C LEU A 73 9.34 7.98 1.47
N LYS A 74 9.44 7.02 0.54
CA LYS A 74 8.89 5.68 0.77
C LYS A 74 9.46 5.14 2.08
N ARG A 75 8.56 4.77 2.99
CA ARG A 75 8.95 4.09 4.23
C ARG A 75 9.65 2.78 3.85
N SER A 76 10.68 2.39 4.57
CA SER A 76 11.47 1.16 4.33
C SER A 76 10.65 -0.13 4.41
N GLY A 77 9.41 -0.04 4.92
CA GLY A 77 8.54 -1.20 5.11
C GLY A 77 9.09 -2.16 6.17
N ARG A 78 8.42 -3.31 6.30
CA ARG A 78 8.93 -4.44 7.08
C ARG A 78 10.07 -5.09 6.28
N PRO A 79 11.22 -5.40 6.89
CA PRO A 79 12.27 -6.14 6.20
C PRO A 79 11.71 -7.48 5.70
N LYS A 80 12.18 -7.92 4.52
CA LYS A 80 11.87 -9.25 4.00
C LYS A 80 12.36 -10.32 4.99
N ALA A 81 11.61 -11.41 5.10
CA ALA A 81 12.02 -12.56 5.90
C ALA A 81 13.15 -13.36 5.25
N LEU A 82 13.24 -13.29 3.91
CA LEU A 82 14.25 -13.97 3.09
C LEU A 82 15.25 -12.96 2.52
N THR A 83 16.50 -13.40 2.43
CA THR A 83 17.55 -12.74 1.66
C THR A 83 17.43 -13.05 0.17
N GLN A 84 18.11 -12.29 -0.68
CA GLN A 84 18.10 -12.52 -2.13
C GLN A 84 18.67 -13.90 -2.51
N GLU A 85 19.75 -14.32 -1.85
CA GLU A 85 20.39 -15.62 -2.10
C GLU A 85 19.45 -16.79 -1.75
N GLU A 86 18.68 -16.64 -0.68
CA GLU A 86 17.68 -17.63 -0.27
C GLU A 86 16.50 -17.68 -1.25
N GLU A 87 16.03 -16.52 -1.73
CA GLU A 87 15.00 -16.45 -2.78
C GLU A 87 15.48 -17.13 -4.07
N GLU A 88 16.73 -16.89 -4.50
CA GLU A 88 17.33 -17.50 -5.68
C GLU A 88 17.48 -19.02 -5.54
N ARG A 89 17.90 -19.51 -4.37
CA ARG A 89 17.97 -20.95 -4.07
C ARG A 89 16.60 -21.62 -4.15
N ILE A 90 15.55 -20.99 -3.61
CA ILE A 90 14.18 -21.51 -3.70
C ILE A 90 13.75 -21.65 -5.16
N VAL A 91 14.07 -20.64 -5.99
CA VAL A 91 13.76 -20.67 -7.43
C VAL A 91 14.54 -21.78 -8.14
N GLU A 92 15.81 -22.00 -7.79
CA GLU A 92 16.63 -23.08 -8.34
C GLU A 92 16.06 -24.46 -8.01
N LEU A 93 15.69 -24.73 -6.75
CA LEU A 93 15.10 -26.00 -6.31
C LEU A 93 13.81 -26.35 -7.08
N ILE A 94 13.00 -25.34 -7.42
CA ILE A 94 11.78 -25.54 -8.20
C ILE A 94 12.13 -25.80 -9.67
N ASN A 95 13.07 -25.02 -10.24
CA ASN A 95 13.45 -25.13 -11.65
C ASN A 95 14.23 -26.40 -11.96
N SER A 96 15.02 -26.93 -11.02
CA SER A 96 15.74 -28.19 -11.15
C SER A 96 14.81 -29.43 -11.06
N GLY A 97 13.54 -29.22 -10.68
CA GLY A 97 12.58 -30.31 -10.44
C GLY A 97 12.82 -31.05 -9.13
N GLU A 98 13.70 -30.54 -8.27
CA GLU A 98 13.99 -31.13 -6.97
C GLU A 98 12.88 -30.93 -5.93
N CYS A 99 12.05 -29.91 -6.13
CA CYS A 99 10.85 -29.65 -5.34
C CYS A 99 9.72 -29.22 -6.27
N GLU A 100 8.59 -29.93 -6.22
CA GLU A 100 7.39 -29.58 -6.97
C GLU A 100 6.39 -28.81 -6.09
N ILE A 101 6.45 -29.03 -4.78
CA ILE A 101 5.45 -28.53 -3.83
C ILE A 101 6.10 -27.58 -2.82
N ALA A 102 5.40 -26.50 -2.46
CA ALA A 102 5.84 -25.53 -1.45
C ALA A 102 6.17 -26.18 -0.08
N THR A 103 5.55 -27.31 0.26
CA THR A 103 5.86 -28.08 1.47
C THR A 103 7.24 -28.72 1.41
N GLU A 104 7.68 -29.17 0.23
CA GLU A 104 9.01 -29.77 0.03
C GLU A 104 10.09 -28.70 0.10
N VAL A 105 9.85 -27.55 -0.56
CA VAL A 105 10.70 -26.36 -0.45
C VAL A 105 10.83 -25.95 1.01
N HIS A 106 9.72 -25.83 1.73
CA HIS A 106 9.75 -25.48 3.15
C HIS A 106 10.54 -26.49 3.98
N SER A 107 10.34 -27.78 3.76
CA SER A 107 11.01 -28.83 4.55
C SER A 107 12.52 -28.81 4.35
N LYS A 108 12.98 -28.67 3.09
CA LYS A 108 14.41 -28.53 2.77
C LYS A 108 14.97 -27.22 3.33
N PHE A 109 14.29 -26.11 3.08
CA PHE A 109 14.76 -24.79 3.46
C PHE A 109 14.82 -24.61 4.99
N SER A 110 13.80 -25.08 5.71
CA SER A 110 13.74 -24.99 7.18
C SER A 110 14.84 -25.82 7.85
N TYR A 111 15.19 -26.99 7.27
CA TYR A 111 16.32 -27.80 7.72
C TYR A 111 17.67 -27.07 7.56
N GLU A 112 17.83 -26.30 6.49
CA GLU A 112 19.09 -25.63 6.16
C GLU A 112 19.29 -24.28 6.88
N THR A 113 18.23 -23.51 7.08
CA THR A 113 18.35 -22.09 7.49
C THR A 113 17.73 -21.79 8.86
N ASN A 114 17.13 -22.79 9.52
CA ASN A 114 16.48 -22.66 10.84
C ASN A 114 15.37 -21.58 10.91
N TYR A 115 14.85 -21.14 9.75
CA TYR A 115 13.71 -20.23 9.64
C TYR A 115 12.42 -21.04 9.48
N GLU A 116 11.37 -20.63 10.20
CA GLU A 116 9.99 -21.07 9.95
C GLU A 116 9.36 -20.11 8.93
N ILE A 117 9.37 -20.51 7.66
CA ILE A 117 8.65 -19.80 6.61
C ILE A 117 7.24 -20.37 6.55
N SER A 118 6.21 -19.53 6.62
CA SER A 118 4.85 -20.04 6.44
C SER A 118 4.68 -20.69 5.05
N VAL A 119 4.14 -21.91 5.04
CA VAL A 119 3.81 -22.70 3.83
C VAL A 119 2.47 -22.27 3.22
N GLU A 120 1.83 -21.21 3.72
CA GLU A 120 0.45 -20.86 3.37
C GLU A 120 0.31 -20.19 1.99
N THR A 121 0.64 -20.94 0.95
CA THR A 121 -0.14 -20.93 -0.29
C THR A 121 -1.45 -21.66 -0.01
N ARG A 122 -2.59 -20.95 -0.07
CA ARG A 122 -3.92 -21.60 -0.12
C ARG A 122 -3.84 -22.72 -1.16
N LYS A 123 -4.04 -23.97 -0.73
CA LYS A 123 -4.07 -25.15 -1.60
C LYS A 123 -5.22 -24.99 -2.58
N HIS A 124 -5.00 -24.29 -3.69
CA HIS A 124 -5.84 -24.46 -4.85
C HIS A 124 -5.70 -25.93 -5.27
N PRO A 125 -6.80 -26.65 -5.52
CA PRO A 125 -6.72 -28.03 -5.98
C PRO A 125 -5.79 -28.07 -7.19
N VAL A 126 -4.77 -28.94 -7.13
CA VAL A 126 -3.87 -29.16 -8.26
C VAL A 126 -4.75 -29.53 -9.46
N ILE A 127 -4.73 -28.70 -10.50
CA ILE A 127 -5.55 -28.91 -11.69
C ILE A 127 -4.84 -29.96 -12.54
N ASN A 128 -5.34 -31.19 -12.51
CA ASN A 128 -4.83 -32.25 -13.37
C ASN A 128 -5.10 -31.95 -14.86
N GLU A 129 -4.40 -32.64 -15.75
CA GLU A 129 -4.47 -32.42 -17.20
C GLU A 129 -5.89 -32.57 -17.75
N THR A 130 -6.66 -33.51 -17.19
CA THR A 130 -8.07 -33.73 -17.52
C THR A 130 -8.93 -32.51 -17.16
N ALA A 131 -8.76 -31.94 -15.97
CA ALA A 131 -9.47 -30.73 -15.54
C ALA A 131 -9.02 -29.50 -16.33
N LYS A 132 -7.74 -29.40 -16.72
CA LYS A 132 -7.26 -28.35 -17.63
C LYS A 132 -7.99 -28.42 -18.96
N LYS A 133 -8.10 -29.62 -19.55
CA LYS A 133 -8.80 -29.83 -20.83
C LYS A 133 -10.29 -29.47 -20.74
N VAL A 134 -11.00 -29.95 -19.72
CA VAL A 134 -12.43 -29.65 -19.52
C VAL A 134 -12.66 -28.15 -19.34
N ARG A 135 -11.82 -27.47 -18.54
CA ARG A 135 -11.90 -26.02 -18.35
C ARG A 135 -11.60 -25.26 -19.65
N TYR A 136 -10.61 -25.70 -20.41
CA TYR A 136 -10.27 -25.11 -21.71
C TYR A 136 -11.42 -25.25 -22.71
N GLU A 137 -12.00 -26.44 -22.84
CA GLU A 137 -13.15 -26.69 -23.72
C GLU A 137 -14.37 -25.85 -23.31
N PHE A 138 -14.62 -25.73 -22.01
CA PHE A 138 -15.67 -24.86 -21.49
C PHE A 138 -15.43 -23.39 -21.85
N ALA A 139 -14.22 -22.87 -21.59
CA ALA A 139 -13.88 -21.48 -21.90
C ALA A 139 -14.01 -21.19 -23.40
N LYS A 140 -13.49 -22.09 -24.26
CA LYS A 140 -13.56 -21.97 -25.71
C LYS A 140 -15.01 -22.02 -26.23
N LYS A 141 -15.85 -22.86 -25.63
CA LYS A 141 -17.28 -22.96 -26.00
C LYS A 141 -18.06 -21.67 -25.76
N TYR A 142 -17.69 -20.92 -24.72
CA TYR A 142 -18.36 -19.69 -24.31
C TYR A 142 -17.52 -18.44 -24.55
N GLU A 143 -16.46 -18.53 -25.35
CA GLU A 143 -15.52 -17.43 -25.63
C GLU A 143 -16.19 -16.24 -26.30
N SER A 144 -17.15 -16.50 -27.19
CA SER A 144 -17.90 -15.48 -27.94
C SER A 144 -19.15 -14.97 -27.21
N TRP A 145 -19.41 -15.41 -25.98
CA TRP A 145 -20.62 -15.03 -25.26
C TRP A 145 -20.58 -13.59 -24.77
N THR A 146 -21.68 -12.88 -25.00
CA THR A 146 -21.84 -11.49 -24.57
C THR A 146 -22.41 -11.40 -23.15
N VAL A 147 -22.37 -10.21 -22.55
CA VAL A 147 -22.97 -9.94 -21.23
C VAL A 147 -24.45 -10.33 -21.20
N ASP A 148 -25.18 -10.11 -22.29
CA ASP A 148 -26.61 -10.45 -22.36
C ASP A 148 -26.86 -11.95 -22.49
N ASP A 149 -25.91 -12.72 -23.01
CA ASP A 149 -25.98 -14.19 -23.00
C ASP A 149 -25.74 -14.75 -21.59
N TRP A 150 -24.79 -14.17 -20.85
CA TRP A 150 -24.55 -14.54 -19.45
C TRP A 150 -25.73 -14.22 -18.53
N LYS A 151 -26.49 -13.14 -18.81
CA LYS A 151 -27.72 -12.80 -18.06
C LYS A 151 -28.81 -13.89 -18.14
N LYS A 152 -28.76 -14.77 -19.15
CA LYS A 152 -29.70 -15.89 -19.29
C LYS A 152 -29.32 -17.10 -18.41
N VAL A 153 -28.13 -17.09 -17.81
CA VAL A 153 -27.61 -18.19 -16.98
C VAL A 153 -27.90 -17.93 -15.51
N ILE A 154 -28.54 -18.90 -14.85
CA ILE A 154 -28.71 -18.89 -13.40
C ILE A 154 -27.63 -19.78 -12.81
N PHE A 155 -26.75 -19.20 -12.00
CA PHE A 155 -25.73 -19.95 -11.25
C PHE A 155 -26.31 -20.35 -9.89
N SER A 156 -26.18 -21.63 -9.56
CA SER A 156 -26.53 -22.18 -8.25
C SER A 156 -25.36 -22.99 -7.72
N ASP A 157 -24.89 -22.66 -6.53
CA ASP A 157 -23.90 -23.45 -5.79
C ASP A 157 -24.47 -23.83 -4.42
N LYS A 158 -24.13 -25.02 -3.94
CA LYS A 158 -24.56 -25.50 -2.62
C LYS A 158 -23.43 -25.26 -1.63
N SER A 159 -23.59 -24.24 -0.79
CA SER A 159 -22.73 -24.05 0.36
C SER A 159 -23.17 -24.95 1.52
N ARG A 160 -22.20 -25.49 2.26
CA ARG A 160 -22.43 -26.20 3.52
C ARG A 160 -22.52 -25.16 4.64
N PHE A 161 -23.68 -24.52 4.78
CA PHE A 161 -24.02 -23.76 5.99
C PHE A 161 -24.74 -24.69 6.97
#